data_AF-A0A914SWK5-F1
#
_entry.id   AF-A0A914SWK5-F1
#
_cell.length_a   1.000
_cell.length_b   1.000
_cell.length_c   1.000
_cell.angle_alpha   90.00
_cell.angle_beta   90.00
_cell.angle_gamma   90.00
#
_symmetry.space_group_name_H-M   'P 1'
#
loop_
_entity.id
_entity.type
_entity.pdbx_description
1 polymer ?
#
loop_
_entity_poly.entity_id
_entity_poly.type
_entity_poly.pdbx_seq_one_letter_code
_entity_poly.pdbx_strand_id
1 'polypeptide(L)'
;MGKFKKAAVTCDHGLCSEIGRDILIKGGNAIDSSIASLFCLGVTNPQSSGLGGGFIMTLYNQTTQKCLVIDARETAPGKSTQDMFHNDSAGS
;
A
#
# COMPACT_ATOMS: atom_id res chain seq x y z
N MET A 1 22.84 4.03 -3.18
CA MET A 1 21.84 2.93 -3.07
C MET A 1 22.57 1.64 -2.72
N GLY A 2 22.01 0.83 -1.81
CA GLY A 2 22.57 -0.48 -1.48
C GLY A 2 22.52 -1.44 -2.67
N LYS A 3 23.51 -2.32 -2.80
CA LYS A 3 23.52 -3.38 -3.83
C LYS A 3 22.98 -4.67 -3.21
N PHE A 4 21.89 -5.21 -3.77
CA PHE A 4 21.28 -6.46 -3.32
C PHE A 4 21.34 -7.50 -4.44
N LYS A 5 21.67 -8.75 -4.11
CA LYS A 5 21.88 -9.82 -5.11
C LYS A 5 20.63 -10.65 -5.43
N LYS A 6 19.63 -10.66 -4.53
CA LYS A 6 18.46 -11.56 -4.62
C LYS A 6 17.13 -10.80 -4.69
N ALA A 7 16.88 -9.93 -3.72
CA ALA A 7 15.68 -9.13 -3.66
C ALA A 7 15.96 -7.83 -2.89
N ALA A 8 15.09 -6.84 -3.06
CA ALA A 8 15.13 -5.57 -2.34
C ALA A 8 13.69 -5.16 -1.97
N VAL A 9 13.56 -4.50 -0.83
CA VAL A 9 12.31 -3.88 -0.36
C VAL A 9 12.65 -2.46 0.06
N THR A 10 11.83 -1.51 -0.37
CA THR A 10 12.02 -0.08 -0.06
C THR A 10 10.71 0.51 0.41
N CYS A 11 10.70 1.08 1.60
CA CYS A 11 9.60 1.81 2.19
C CYS A 11 10.08 3.19 2.66
N ASP A 12 9.15 4.10 2.95
CA ASP A 12 9.46 5.41 3.53
C ASP A 12 9.97 5.33 4.99
N HIS A 13 9.77 4.20 5.67
CA HIS A 13 10.27 3.89 7.00
C HIS A 13 11.20 2.66 6.98
N GLY A 14 12.40 2.80 7.59
CA GLY A 14 13.44 1.75 7.60
C GLY A 14 12.94 0.42 8.16
N LEU A 15 12.26 0.45 9.33
CA LEU A 15 11.68 -0.75 9.95
C LEU A 15 10.72 -1.51 9.03
N CYS A 16 9.92 -0.81 8.21
CA CYS A 16 8.96 -1.45 7.32
C CYS A 16 9.64 -2.09 6.10
N SER A 17 10.79 -1.55 5.69
CA SER A 17 11.66 -2.19 4.70
C SER A 17 12.28 -3.48 5.26
N GLU A 18 12.68 -3.47 6.53
CA GLU A 18 13.23 -4.65 7.22
C GLU A 18 12.16 -5.75 7.40
N ILE A 19 10.95 -5.39 7.83
CA ILE A 19 9.84 -6.34 7.95
C ILE A 19 9.52 -6.97 6.59
N GLY A 20 9.39 -6.16 5.54
CA GLY A 20 9.14 -6.69 4.19
C GLY A 20 10.27 -7.60 3.70
N ARG A 21 11.54 -7.25 3.95
CA ARG A 21 12.70 -8.10 3.67
C ARG A 21 12.60 -9.43 4.42
N ASP A 22 12.23 -9.41 5.69
CA ASP A 22 12.16 -10.61 6.52
C ASP A 22 11.06 -11.57 6.03
N ILE A 23 9.96 -11.04 5.48
CA ILE A 23 8.94 -11.87 4.79
C ILE A 23 9.51 -12.57 3.56
N LEU A 24 10.32 -11.87 2.74
CA LEU A 24 11.00 -12.51 1.60
C LEU A 24 12.00 -13.58 2.06
N ILE A 25 12.73 -13.34 3.15
CA ILE A 25 13.66 -14.32 3.73
C ILE A 25 12.91 -15.57 4.21
N LYS A 26 11.70 -15.40 4.77
CA LYS A 26 10.82 -16.50 5.21
C LYS A 26 10.17 -17.27 4.04
N GLY A 27 10.46 -16.91 2.80
CA GLY A 27 9.93 -17.58 1.61
C GLY A 27 8.62 -16.99 1.09
N GLY A 28 8.18 -15.85 1.62
CA GLY A 28 7.06 -15.09 1.05
C GLY A 28 7.41 -14.50 -0.32
N ASN A 29 6.39 -14.22 -1.11
CA ASN A 29 6.55 -13.58 -2.42
C ASN A 29 6.56 -12.03 -2.31
N ALA A 30 6.71 -11.34 -3.44
CA ALA A 30 6.73 -9.88 -3.49
C ALA A 30 5.44 -9.21 -2.98
N ILE A 31 4.28 -9.87 -3.15
CA ILE A 31 2.98 -9.40 -2.68
C ILE A 31 2.88 -9.56 -1.15
N ASP A 32 3.28 -10.71 -0.60
CA ASP A 32 3.30 -10.94 0.86
C ASP A 32 4.19 -9.92 1.57
N SER A 33 5.37 -9.66 1.00
CA SER A 33 6.32 -8.65 1.47
C SER A 33 5.70 -7.26 1.47
N SER A 34 5.03 -6.89 0.37
CA SER A 34 4.36 -5.60 0.21
C SER A 34 3.21 -5.41 1.20
N ILE A 35 2.39 -6.44 1.44
CA ILE A 35 1.29 -6.41 2.41
C ILE A 35 1.83 -6.21 3.83
N ALA A 36 2.86 -6.95 4.24
CA ALA A 36 3.48 -6.79 5.55
C ALA A 36 4.10 -5.39 5.74
N SER A 37 4.75 -4.87 4.70
CA SER A 37 5.26 -3.49 4.71
C SER A 37 4.13 -2.47 4.84
N LEU A 38 3.02 -2.60 4.10
CA LEU A 38 1.86 -1.71 4.19
C LEU A 38 1.22 -1.72 5.59
N PHE A 39 1.11 -2.88 6.24
CA PHE A 39 0.65 -2.95 7.62
C PHE A 39 1.58 -2.20 8.58
N CYS A 40 2.90 -2.36 8.41
CA CYS A 40 3.87 -1.60 9.19
C CYS A 40 3.73 -0.09 8.97
N LEU A 41 3.57 0.35 7.71
CA LEU A 41 3.40 1.76 7.35
C LEU A 41 2.12 2.36 7.94
N GLY A 42 1.04 1.58 8.01
CA GLY A 42 -0.18 2.00 8.70
C GLY A 42 0.01 2.30 10.19
N VAL A 43 1.08 1.76 10.82
CA VAL A 43 1.41 2.00 12.23
C VAL A 43 2.48 3.07 12.38
N THR A 44 3.53 3.04 11.56
CA THR A 44 4.67 3.94 11.68
C THR A 44 4.44 5.30 11.01
N ASN A 45 3.64 5.33 9.94
CA ASN A 45 3.27 6.53 9.18
C ASN A 45 1.73 6.63 9.00
N PRO A 46 0.95 6.65 10.10
CA PRO A 46 -0.51 6.55 10.05
C PRO A 46 -1.18 7.74 9.36
N GLN A 47 -0.53 8.91 9.35
CA GLN A 47 -1.04 10.09 8.65
C GLN A 47 -1.00 9.96 7.12
N SER A 48 -0.20 9.04 6.58
CA SER A 48 0.04 8.90 5.14
C SER A 48 -0.69 7.71 4.53
N SER A 49 -0.76 6.58 5.25
CA SER A 49 -1.35 5.35 4.75
C SER A 49 -1.97 4.54 5.89
N GLY A 50 -2.90 3.64 5.56
CA GLY A 50 -3.50 2.75 6.53
C GLY A 50 -4.74 2.05 5.99
N LEU A 51 -5.35 1.20 6.81
CA LEU A 51 -6.53 0.40 6.44
C LEU A 51 -7.79 1.23 6.17
N GLY A 52 -7.84 2.48 6.67
CA GLY A 52 -8.98 3.37 6.49
C GLY A 52 -9.02 4.10 5.14
N GLY A 53 -7.98 3.96 4.31
CA GLY A 53 -7.93 4.55 2.97
C GLY A 53 -7.96 3.50 1.86
N GLY A 54 -7.29 3.79 0.75
CA GLY A 54 -7.15 2.90 -0.39
C GLY A 54 -5.70 2.77 -0.88
N PHE A 55 -5.49 1.90 -1.88
CA PHE A 55 -4.21 1.78 -2.56
C PHE A 55 -4.37 1.34 -4.02
N ILE A 56 -3.33 1.57 -4.80
CA ILE A 56 -3.18 0.95 -6.12
C ILE A 56 -1.88 0.16 -6.12
N MET A 57 -1.96 -1.12 -6.52
CA MET A 57 -0.80 -1.99 -6.61
C MET A 57 -0.59 -2.43 -8.05
N THR A 58 0.57 -2.09 -8.61
CA THR A 58 1.02 -2.61 -9.92
C THR A 58 1.94 -3.79 -9.67
N LEU A 59 1.62 -4.93 -10.27
CA LEU A 59 2.33 -6.18 -10.04
C LEU A 59 2.68 -6.84 -11.37
N TYR A 60 3.94 -7.25 -11.48
CA TYR A 60 4.44 -8.01 -12.60
C TYR A 60 4.66 -9.46 -12.19
N ASN A 61 3.94 -10.37 -12.83
CA ASN A 61 4.14 -11.80 -12.64
C ASN A 61 5.13 -12.29 -13.69
N GLN A 62 6.34 -12.64 -13.25
CA GLN A 62 7.42 -13.08 -14.13
C GLN A 62 7.10 -14.43 -14.80
N THR A 63 6.37 -15.33 -14.15
CA THR A 63 6.02 -16.65 -14.68
C THR A 63 5.03 -16.53 -15.85
N THR A 64 4.06 -15.63 -15.75
CA THR A 64 3.07 -15.40 -16.81
C THR A 64 3.46 -14.27 -17.77
N GLN A 65 4.52 -13.53 -17.45
CA GLN A 65 4.97 -12.32 -18.15
C GLN A 65 3.88 -11.25 -18.30
N LYS A 66 3.00 -11.13 -17.31
CA LYS A 66 1.89 -10.17 -17.31
C LYS A 66 2.03 -9.13 -16.22
N CYS A 67 1.69 -7.89 -16.56
CA CYS A 67 1.40 -6.85 -15.60
C CYS A 67 -0.09 -6.89 -15.24
N LEU A 68 -0.41 -6.80 -13.96
CA LEU A 68 -1.76 -6.54 -13.50
C LEU A 68 -1.74 -5.35 -12.55
N VAL A 69 -2.90 -4.72 -12.39
CA VAL A 69 -3.11 -3.61 -11.46
C VAL A 69 -4.29 -3.99 -10.57
N ILE A 70 -4.10 -3.83 -9.27
CA ILE A 70 -5.19 -3.88 -8.28
C ILE A 70 -5.50 -2.43 -7.93
N ASP A 71 -6.71 -1.98 -8.28
CA ASP A 71 -7.25 -0.70 -7.85
C ASP A 71 -8.20 -0.94 -6.67
N ALA A 72 -7.75 -0.54 -5.48
CA ALA A 72 -8.51 -0.58 -4.24
C ALA A 72 -8.68 0.84 -3.68
N ARG A 73 -8.91 1.82 -4.55
CA ARG A 73 -9.30 3.17 -4.15
C ARG A 73 -10.66 3.19 -3.46
N GLU A 74 -10.81 4.16 -2.59
CA GLU A 74 -12.06 4.49 -1.92
C GLU A 74 -13.14 4.86 -2.94
N THR A 75 -14.40 4.63 -2.56
CA THR A 75 -15.56 4.99 -3.37
C THR A 75 -16.54 5.77 -2.52
N ALA A 76 -17.15 6.80 -3.11
CA ALA A 76 -18.22 7.55 -2.46
C ALA A 76 -19.35 6.60 -2.02
N PRO A 77 -19.82 6.66 -0.76
CA PRO A 77 -20.92 5.84 -0.30
C PRO A 77 -22.19 6.02 -1.15
N GLY A 78 -23.06 5.00 -1.20
CA GLY A 78 -24.26 5.03 -2.05
C GLY A 78 -25.32 6.10 -1.72
N LYS A 79 -25.17 6.83 -0.61
CA LYS A 79 -26.02 7.97 -0.23
C LYS A 79 -25.37 9.33 -0.48
N SER A 80 -24.16 9.36 -1.03
CA SER A 80 -23.49 10.61 -1.39
C SER A 80 -24.27 11.34 -2.48
N THR A 81 -24.35 12.66 -2.35
CA THR A 81 -24.98 13.55 -3.32
C THR A 81 -23.98 14.59 -3.80
N GLN A 82 -24.21 15.17 -4.97
CA GLN A 82 -23.31 16.16 -5.56
C GLN A 82 -23.09 17.39 -4.64
N ASP A 83 -24.16 17.83 -3.96
CA ASP A 83 -24.15 19.05 -3.16
C ASP A 83 -23.88 18.79 -1.66
N MET A 84 -23.40 17.60 -1.28
CA MET A 84 -23.29 17.18 0.13
C MET A 84 -22.32 18.01 0.98
N PHE A 85 -21.50 18.87 0.37
CA PHE A 85 -20.57 19.78 1.03
C PHE A 85 -20.90 21.27 0.81
N HIS A 86 -22.04 21.59 0.19
CA HIS A 86 -22.48 22.99 0.05
C HIS A 86 -23.01 23.52 1.38
N ASN A 87 -22.49 24.68 1.83
CA ASN A 87 -22.84 25.32 3.10
C ASN A 87 -22.61 24.45 4.35
N ASP A 88 -21.63 23.56 4.32
CA ASP A 88 -21.22 22.81 5.50
C ASP A 88 -20.45 23.72 6.47
N SER A 89 -21.16 24.30 7.44
CA SER A 89 -20.57 25.10 8.52
C SER A 89 -19.62 24.31 9.43
N ALA A 90 -19.55 22.97 9.28
CA ALA A 90 -18.61 22.10 9.99
C ALA A 90 -17.39 21.72 9.12
N GLY A 91 -17.26 22.25 7.91
CA GLY A 91 -16.28 21.81 6.92
C GLY A 91 -15.57 22.88 6.09
N SER A 92 -15.86 24.18 6.30
CA SER A 92 -15.05 25.30 5.78
C SER A 92 -15.27 26.58 6.57
#